data_AF-A0A4V0XLU5-F1
#
_entry.id   AF-A0A4V0XLU5-F1
#
_cell.length_a   1.000
_cell.length_b   1.000
_cell.length_c   1.000
_cell.angle_alpha   90.00
_cell.angle_beta   90.00
_cell.angle_gamma   90.00
#
_symmetry.space_group_name_H-M   'P 1'
#
loop_
_entity.id
_entity.type
_entity.pdbx_description
1 polymer ?
#
loop_
_entity_poly.entity_id
_entity_poly.type
_entity_poly.pdbx_seq_one_letter_code
_entity_poly.pdbx_strand_id
1 'polypeptide(L)' 'MQSKEQLIECIQRINPSALREFLSSFDWHALRRYLDHLSMTLEPRGVDSHWTRLGDTPAVVWRRSAA' A
#
# COMPACT_ATOMS: atom_id res chain seq x y z
N MET A 1 -7.21 -16.84 2.23
CA MET A 1 -7.01 -15.46 2.70
C MET A 1 -5.51 -15.23 2.82
N GLN A 2 -4.95 -14.20 2.19
CA GLN A 2 -3.51 -13.91 2.33
C GLN A 2 -3.21 -13.40 3.74
N SER A 3 -2.10 -13.80 4.35
CA SER A 3 -1.66 -13.24 5.64
C SER A 3 -1.08 -11.83 5.47
N LYS A 4 -0.89 -11.13 6.59
CA LYS A 4 -0.25 -9.81 6.60
C LYS A 4 1.19 -9.90 6.07
N GLU A 5 1.92 -10.92 6.49
CA GLU A 5 3.31 -11.17 6.11
C GLU A 5 3.41 -11.45 4.61
N GLN A 6 2.47 -12.22 4.05
CA GLN A 6 2.39 -12.49 2.61
C GLN A 6 2.14 -11.20 1.81
N LEU A 7 1.32 -10.28 2.32
CA LEU A 7 1.13 -8.97 1.69
C LEU A 7 2.41 -8.14 1.71
N ILE A 8 3.12 -8.11 2.85
CA ILE A 8 4.40 -7.39 2.99
C ILE A 8 5.41 -7.92 1.97
N GLU A 9 5.56 -9.24 1.85
CA GLU A 9 6.48 -9.85 0.88
C GLU A 9 6.12 -9.51 -0.56
N CYS A 10 4.82 -9.55 -0.90
CA CYS A 10 4.35 -9.16 -2.24
C CYS A 10 4.65 -7.69 -2.55
N ILE A 11 4.42 -6.79 -1.56
CA ILE A 11 4.74 -5.37 -1.67
C ILE A 11 6.24 -5.18 -1.87
N GLN A 12 7.09 -5.83 -1.08
CA GLN A 12 8.55 -5.70 -1.17
C GLN A 12 9.10 -6.18 -2.52
N ARG A 13 8.47 -7.20 -3.12
CA ARG A 13 8.84 -7.68 -4.45
C ARG A 13 8.58 -6.65 -5.55
N ILE A 14 7.55 -5.81 -5.40
CA ILE A 14 7.20 -4.75 -6.38
C ILE A 14 7.91 -3.43 -6.05
N ASN A 15 7.98 -3.08 -4.76
CA ASN A 15 8.66 -1.90 -4.24
C ASN A 15 9.74 -2.29 -3.22
N PRO A 16 10.97 -2.61 -3.68
CA PRO A 16 12.07 -3.00 -2.80
C PRO A 16 12.49 -1.92 -1.79
N SER A 17 12.17 -0.64 -2.07
CA SER A 17 12.48 0.47 -1.16
C SER A 17 11.55 0.55 0.05
N ALA A 18 10.42 -0.17 0.05
CA ALA A 18 9.53 -0.23 1.19
C ALA A 18 10.09 -1.15 2.30
N LEU A 19 10.59 -0.52 3.37
CA LEU A 19 11.12 -1.24 4.53
C LEU A 19 10.06 -2.11 5.19
N ARG A 20 10.43 -3.34 5.56
CA ARG A 20 9.53 -4.28 6.23
C ARG A 20 8.97 -3.71 7.53
N GLU A 21 9.81 -3.06 8.34
CA GLU A 21 9.41 -2.44 9.62
C GLU A 21 8.34 -1.37 9.42
N PHE A 22 8.50 -0.55 8.38
CA PHE A 22 7.50 0.43 7.98
C PHE A 22 6.20 -0.25 7.57
N LEU A 23 6.24 -1.28 6.73
CA LEU A 23 5.04 -2.01 6.31
C LEU A 23 4.34 -2.75 7.46
N SER A 24 5.11 -3.29 8.41
CA SER A 24 4.59 -3.93 9.62
C SER A 24 3.75 -3.01 10.49
N SER A 25 3.92 -1.69 10.37
CA SER A 25 3.14 -0.69 11.11
C SER A 25 1.74 -0.42 10.55
N PHE A 26 1.36 -1.08 9.45
CA PHE A 26 0.03 -0.98 8.83
C PHE A 26 -0.83 -2.22 9.12
N ASP A 27 -2.15 -2.03 9.11
CA ASP A 27 -3.08 -3.15 9.17
C ASP A 27 -3.16 -3.87 7.81
N TRP A 28 -3.82 -5.03 7.82
CA TRP A 28 -3.98 -5.87 6.64
C TRP A 28 -4.72 -5.14 5.50
N HIS A 29 -5.76 -4.37 5.80
CA HIS A 29 -6.57 -3.70 4.78
C HIS A 29 -5.80 -2.56 4.11
N ALA A 30 -4.97 -1.83 4.86
CA ALA A 30 -4.08 -0.80 4.35
C ALA A 30 -3.00 -1.40 3.44
N LEU A 31 -2.38 -2.51 3.85
CA LEU A 31 -1.40 -3.23 3.02
C LEU A 31 -2.03 -3.79 1.74
N ARG A 32 -3.24 -4.35 1.83
CA ARG A 32 -3.95 -4.87 0.67
C ARG A 32 -4.23 -3.76 -0.35
N ARG A 33 -4.78 -2.64 0.10
CA ARG A 33 -5.01 -1.46 -0.75
C ARG A 33 -3.72 -0.93 -1.39
N TYR A 34 -2.63 -0.92 -0.64
CA TYR A 34 -1.34 -0.49 -1.17
C TYR A 34 -0.81 -1.43 -2.26
N LEU A 35 -0.93 -2.75 -2.06
CA LEU A 35 -0.55 -3.74 -3.06
C LEU A 35 -1.39 -3.64 -4.34
N ASP A 36 -2.69 -3.45 -4.21
CA ASP A 36 -3.58 -3.24 -5.37
C ASP A 36 -3.15 -1.98 -6.14
N HIS A 37 -2.83 -0.89 -5.43
CA HIS A 37 -2.32 0.33 -6.06
C HIS A 37 -0.99 0.12 -6.79
N LEU A 38 -0.01 -0.55 -6.17
CA LEU A 38 1.26 -0.85 -6.82
C LEU A 38 1.05 -1.66 -8.11
N SER A 39 0.10 -2.59 -8.12
CA SER A 39 -0.21 -3.41 -9.29
C SER A 39 -0.75 -2.56 -10.47
N MET A 40 -1.56 -1.53 -10.19
CA MET A 40 -2.06 -0.60 -11.22
C MET A 40 -0.96 0.30 -11.81
N THR A 41 0.15 0.49 -11.10
CA THR A 41 1.28 1.31 -11.57
C THR A 41 2.28 0.55 -12.46
N LEU A 42 2.16 -0.78 -12.54
CA LEU A 42 3.01 -1.62 -13.40
C LEU A 42 2.61 -1.56 -14.87
N GLU A 43 1.36 -1.21 -15.17
CA GLU A 43 0.91 -0.99 -16.54
C GLU A 43 1.14 0.48 -16.96
N PRO A 44 1.34 0.76 -18.27
CA PRO A 44 1.30 2.12 -18.77
C PRO A 44 0.02 2.80 -18.27
N ARG A 45 0.12 4.04 -17.80
CA ARG A 45 -1.03 4.77 -17.26
C ARG A 45 -2.11 4.92 -18.35
N GLY A 46 -3.07 4.01 -18.34
CA GLY A 46 -4.26 4.08 -19.17
C GLY A 46 -5.24 5.09 -18.61
N VAL A 47 -6.28 5.39 -19.40
CA VAL A 47 -7.38 6.29 -19.00
C VAL A 47 -8.01 5.83 -17.68
N ASP A 48 -8.03 4.53 -17.39
CA ASP A 48 -8.63 3.97 -16.17
C ASP A 48 -7.68 3.89 -14.96
N SER A 49 -6.47 4.44 -15.06
CA SER A 49 -5.49 4.50 -13.96
C SER A 49 -5.84 5.60 -12.95
N HIS A 50 -7.08 5.57 -12.45
CA HIS A 50 -7.62 6.55 -11.52
C HIS A 50 -7.48 6.05 -10.08
N TRP A 51 -6.85 6.88 -9.25
CA TRP A 51 -6.83 6.64 -7.81
C TRP A 51 -8.08 7.24 -7.16
N THR A 52 -9.04 6.38 -6.83
CA THR A 52 -10.24 6.79 -6.11
C THR A 52 -9.99 6.72 -4.61
N ARG A 53 -10.08 7.87 -3.92
CA ARG A 53 -10.05 7.90 -2.46
C ARG A 53 -11.35 7.30 -1.93
N LEU A 54 -11.26 6.45 -0.90
CA LEU A 54 -12.46 6.07 -0.16
C LEU A 54 -13.01 7.29 0.58
N GLY A 55 -14.33 7.50 0.53
CA GLY A 55 -15.00 8.65 1.17
C GLY A 55 -14.72 8.78 2.66
N ASP A 56 -14.44 7.66 3.33
CA ASP A 56 -14.18 7.61 4.78
C ASP A 56 -12.71 7.85 5.16
N THR A 57 -11.83 8.16 4.20
CA THR A 57 -10.41 8.41 4.48
C THR A 57 -10.09 9.92 4.50
N PRO A 58 -9.48 10.44 5.58
CA PRO A 58 -9.16 11.86 5.69
C PRO A 58 -8.18 12.32 4.60
N ALA A 59 -8.34 13.58 4.18
CA ALA A 59 -7.60 14.10 3.04
C ALA A 59 -6.07 14.15 3.27
N VAL A 60 -5.66 14.38 4.51
CA VAL A 60 -4.28 14.44 4.99
C VAL A 60 -4.18 13.59 6.24
N VAL A 61 -3.15 12.73 6.29
CA VAL A 61 -2.79 11.96 7.47
C VAL A 61 -1.33 12.21 7.80
N TRP A 62 -1.01 12.24 9.08
CA TRP A 62 0.35 12.32 9.57
C TRP A 62 0.58 11.20 10.59
N ARG A 63 1.79 10.65 10.61
CA ARG A 63 2.21 9.65 11.59
C ARG A 63 3.48 10.13 12.24
N ARG A 64 3.52 10.11 13.58
CA ARG A 64 4.73 10.38 14.32
C ARG A 64 5.62 9.13 14.26
N SER A 65 6.84 9.26 13.77
CA SER A 65 7.84 8.18 13.83
C SER A 65 8.13 7.83 15.29
N ALA A 66 8.24 6.55 15.61
CA ALA A 66 8.73 6.13 16.92
C ALA A 66 10.21 6.53 17.02
N ALA A 67 10.53 7.35 18.02
CA ALA A 67 11.89 7.81 18.32
C ALA A 67 12.65 6.75 19.12
#